data_AF-A0A1M5XDE2-F1
#
_entry.id   AF-A0A1M5XDE2-F1
#
_cell.length_a   1.000
_cell.length_b   1.000
_cell.length_c   1.000
_cell.angle_alpha   90.00
_cell.angle_beta   90.00
_cell.angle_gamma   90.00
#
_symmetry.space_group_name_H-M   'P 1'
#
loop_
_entity.id
_entity.type
_entity.pdbx_description
1 polymer ?
#
loop_
_entity_poly.entity_id
_entity_poly.type
_entity_poly.pdbx_seq_one_letter_code
_entity_poly.pdbx_strand_id
1 'polypeptide(L)'
;MTTKVVIHAGFHKTGTTSVQSMLRENAKALEPHVRIFLKEHFEELTTAARTFSIEPREKTLARVAKAAAAFFAGLDESDPRPILMASEDLSGHMPGRHGLSCYDGAGLIMRCISVSAFASFGDEADVTFYFSTRERKPWLRSTWWQNLRSTRLTLDFEAYQSQFDDAVGLDDILTEIATDVAPARVTSQRLEDIGQGPFGPLDPILDLLDITEPERLNLRALPPENVQPDIGVDAVFLALNRSGLPEADIREAKRNIRKMARRLMP
;
A
#
# COMPACT_ATOMS: atom_id res chain seq x y z
N MET A 1 2.03 -27.19 -13.17
CA MET A 1 2.33 -25.77 -13.38
C MET A 1 2.44 -25.14 -12.01
N THR A 2 3.40 -24.25 -11.81
CA THR A 2 3.58 -23.55 -10.52
C THR A 2 2.63 -22.36 -10.46
N THR A 3 1.81 -22.27 -9.41
CA THR A 3 0.95 -21.09 -9.19
C THR A 3 1.81 -19.88 -8.85
N LYS A 4 1.69 -18.82 -9.64
CA LYS A 4 2.37 -17.54 -9.39
C LYS A 4 1.48 -16.62 -8.57
N VAL A 5 2.02 -16.10 -7.46
CA VAL A 5 1.33 -15.19 -6.54
C VAL A 5 2.18 -13.94 -6.33
N VAL A 6 1.71 -12.82 -6.86
CA VAL A 6 2.33 -11.50 -6.66
C VAL A 6 1.52 -10.73 -5.64
N ILE A 7 2.16 -10.27 -4.57
CA ILE A 7 1.54 -9.51 -3.49
C ILE A 7 2.16 -8.13 -3.45
N HIS A 8 1.47 -7.15 -4.02
CA HIS A 8 1.84 -5.75 -3.90
C HIS A 8 1.38 -5.19 -2.55
N ALA A 9 2.30 -5.22 -1.59
CA ALA A 9 2.10 -4.74 -0.22
C ALA A 9 2.76 -3.36 0.02
N GLY A 10 2.88 -2.55 -1.05
CA GLY A 10 3.59 -1.27 -1.02
C GLY A 10 3.24 -0.42 0.19
N PHE A 11 4.25 0.25 0.76
CA PHE A 11 4.03 1.11 1.92
C PHE A 11 3.09 2.27 1.57
N HIS A 12 2.45 2.84 2.59
CA HIS A 12 1.60 3.98 2.32
C HIS A 12 2.46 5.11 1.74
N LYS A 13 1.95 5.80 0.73
CA LYS A 13 2.61 6.93 0.06
C LYS A 13 3.77 6.58 -0.86
N THR A 14 3.79 5.34 -1.32
CA THR A 14 4.69 4.87 -2.38
C THR A 14 3.93 4.49 -3.66
N GLY A 15 2.83 5.19 -3.97
CA GLY A 15 2.14 5.05 -5.27
C GLY A 15 1.09 3.94 -5.34
N THR A 16 0.74 3.32 -4.19
CA THR A 16 -0.23 2.22 -4.14
C THR A 16 -1.62 2.58 -4.68
N THR A 17 -2.10 3.80 -4.45
CA THR A 17 -3.39 4.23 -4.99
C THR A 17 -3.36 4.31 -6.52
N SER A 18 -2.26 4.79 -7.11
CA SER A 18 -2.13 4.83 -8.58
C SER A 18 -2.12 3.44 -9.19
N VAL A 19 -1.42 2.48 -8.56
CA VAL A 19 -1.47 1.05 -8.95
C VAL A 19 -2.91 0.54 -8.90
N GLN A 20 -3.61 0.73 -7.78
CA GLN A 20 -4.98 0.22 -7.63
C GLN A 20 -5.97 0.86 -8.62
N SER A 21 -5.86 2.16 -8.90
CA SER A 21 -6.69 2.83 -9.89
C SER A 21 -6.41 2.32 -11.30
N MET A 22 -5.14 2.13 -11.66
CA MET A 22 -4.74 1.53 -12.92
C MET A 22 -5.27 0.10 -13.09
N LEU A 23 -5.20 -0.72 -12.03
CA LEU A 23 -5.76 -2.08 -12.03
C LEU A 23 -7.28 -2.07 -12.22
N ARG A 24 -8.01 -1.12 -11.59
CA ARG A 24 -9.46 -0.98 -11.76
C ARG A 24 -9.84 -0.54 -13.17
N GLU A 25 -9.16 0.45 -13.72
CA GLU A 25 -9.38 0.93 -15.09
C GLU A 25 -9.17 -0.18 -16.11
N ASN A 26 -8.14 -0.99 -15.89
CA ASN A 26 -7.72 -2.03 -16.82
C ASN A 26 -8.25 -3.43 -16.49
N ALA A 27 -9.18 -3.56 -15.54
CA ALA A 27 -9.64 -4.85 -15.03
C ALA A 27 -10.13 -5.79 -16.14
N LYS A 28 -10.88 -5.27 -17.12
CA LYS A 28 -11.38 -6.07 -18.26
C LYS A 28 -10.27 -6.54 -19.20
N ALA A 29 -9.25 -5.72 -19.42
CA ALA A 29 -8.13 -6.05 -20.30
C ALA A 29 -7.17 -7.05 -19.63
N LEU A 30 -7.05 -6.99 -18.30
CA LEU A 30 -6.19 -7.87 -17.51
C LEU A 30 -6.85 -9.21 -17.13
N GLU A 31 -8.19 -9.28 -17.13
CA GLU A 31 -8.95 -10.47 -16.69
C GLU A 31 -8.47 -11.77 -17.35
N PRO A 32 -8.22 -11.86 -18.67
CA PRO A 32 -7.77 -13.11 -19.28
C PRO A 32 -6.39 -13.59 -18.79
N HIS A 33 -5.59 -12.69 -18.19
CA HIS A 33 -4.18 -12.91 -17.90
C HIS A 33 -3.88 -13.06 -16.42
N VAL A 34 -4.65 -12.41 -15.53
CA VAL A 34 -4.37 -12.37 -14.09
C VAL A 34 -5.65 -12.25 -13.26
N ARG A 35 -5.65 -12.93 -12.10
CA ARG A 35 -6.69 -12.82 -11.09
C ARG A 35 -6.34 -11.68 -10.14
N ILE A 36 -7.02 -10.55 -10.29
CA ILE A 36 -6.73 -9.34 -9.51
C ILE A 36 -7.63 -9.27 -8.29
N PHE A 37 -6.99 -9.23 -7.12
CA PHE A 37 -7.63 -8.99 -5.84
C PHE A 37 -7.15 -7.65 -5.27
N LEU A 38 -8.08 -6.72 -5.17
CA LEU A 38 -7.92 -5.47 -4.43
C LEU A 38 -8.52 -5.61 -3.03
N LYS A 39 -8.30 -4.61 -2.17
CA LYS A 39 -8.73 -4.58 -0.77
C LYS A 39 -10.14 -5.12 -0.51
N GLU A 40 -11.12 -4.77 -1.35
CA GLU A 40 -12.52 -5.19 -1.24
C GLU A 40 -12.73 -6.72 -1.26
N HIS A 41 -11.75 -7.48 -1.76
CA HIS A 41 -11.79 -8.94 -1.82
C HIS A 41 -11.18 -9.61 -0.58
N PHE A 42 -10.47 -8.87 0.28
CA PHE A 42 -9.80 -9.38 1.48
C PHE A 42 -9.84 -8.36 2.64
N GLU A 43 -10.99 -7.73 2.84
CA GLU A 43 -11.18 -6.70 3.87
C GLU A 43 -10.92 -7.23 5.28
N GLU A 44 -11.25 -8.49 5.56
CA GLU A 44 -10.96 -9.13 6.84
C GLU A 44 -9.45 -9.21 7.10
N LEU A 45 -8.67 -9.58 6.09
CA LEU A 45 -7.21 -9.67 6.18
C LEU A 45 -6.58 -8.29 6.42
N THR A 46 -6.97 -7.27 5.64
CA THR A 46 -6.46 -5.90 5.84
C THR A 46 -6.90 -5.29 7.17
N THR A 47 -8.07 -5.67 7.69
CA THR A 47 -8.52 -5.25 9.02
C THR A 47 -7.74 -5.95 10.14
N ALA A 48 -7.44 -7.24 9.98
CA ALA A 48 -6.60 -7.98 10.92
C ALA A 48 -5.15 -7.44 10.92
N ALA A 49 -4.57 -7.18 9.75
CA ALA A 49 -3.22 -6.61 9.60
C ALA A 49 -3.10 -5.25 10.31
N ARG A 50 -4.05 -4.35 10.07
CA ARG A 50 -4.13 -3.05 10.75
C ARG A 50 -4.29 -3.21 12.27
N THR A 51 -5.16 -4.11 12.73
CA THR A 51 -5.34 -4.38 14.16
C THR A 51 -4.05 -4.92 14.79
N PHE A 52 -3.34 -5.83 14.12
CA PHE A 52 -2.06 -6.35 14.59
C PHE A 52 -0.99 -5.25 14.69
N SER A 53 -0.94 -4.33 13.73
CA SER A 53 0.04 -3.24 13.76
C SER A 53 -0.08 -2.31 14.98
N ILE A 54 -1.28 -2.16 15.56
CA ILE A 54 -1.50 -1.34 16.77
C ILE A 54 -1.47 -2.15 18.08
N GLU A 55 -1.68 -3.47 17.98
CA GLU A 55 -1.74 -4.38 19.12
C GLU A 55 -1.01 -5.68 18.75
N PRO A 56 0.34 -5.70 18.71
CA PRO A 56 1.11 -6.84 18.25
C PRO A 56 1.14 -7.93 19.33
N ARG A 57 0.14 -8.81 19.31
CA ARG A 57 -0.04 -9.93 20.25
C ARG A 57 -0.31 -11.21 19.47
N GLU A 58 -0.05 -12.36 20.08
CA GLU A 58 -0.32 -13.66 19.46
C GLU A 58 -1.78 -13.78 18.98
N LYS A 59 -2.74 -13.29 19.76
CA LYS A 59 -4.16 -13.33 19.42
C LYS A 59 -4.50 -12.51 18.16
N THR A 60 -3.89 -11.34 17.99
CA THR A 60 -4.13 -10.49 16.81
C THR A 60 -3.39 -11.02 15.59
N LEU A 61 -2.20 -11.62 15.76
CA LEU A 61 -1.49 -12.32 14.69
C LEU A 61 -2.25 -13.56 14.21
N ALA A 62 -2.83 -14.34 15.13
CA ALA A 62 -3.66 -15.49 14.79
C ALA A 62 -4.90 -15.09 13.96
N ARG A 63 -5.42 -13.87 14.13
CA ARG A 63 -6.48 -13.34 13.27
C ARG A 63 -5.98 -13.05 11.85
N VAL A 64 -4.75 -12.54 11.71
CA VAL A 64 -4.12 -12.36 10.39
C VAL A 64 -3.97 -13.70 9.69
N ALA A 65 -3.40 -14.69 10.37
CA ALA A 65 -3.25 -16.05 9.85
C ALA A 65 -4.58 -16.67 9.42
N LYS A 66 -5.63 -16.55 10.27
CA LYS A 66 -6.96 -17.04 9.95
C LYS A 66 -7.56 -16.36 8.71
N ALA A 67 -7.45 -15.03 8.62
CA ALA A 67 -8.00 -14.28 7.49
C ALA A 67 -7.25 -14.56 6.18
N ALA A 68 -5.92 -14.73 6.24
CA ALA A 68 -5.10 -15.12 5.09
C ALA A 68 -5.49 -16.51 4.58
N ALA A 69 -5.58 -17.50 5.48
CA ALA A 69 -6.01 -18.85 5.13
C ALA A 69 -7.43 -18.86 4.53
N ALA A 70 -8.36 -18.10 5.09
CA ALA A 70 -9.71 -17.99 4.57
C ALA A 70 -9.75 -17.36 3.16
N PHE A 71 -8.92 -16.35 2.89
CA PHE A 71 -8.80 -15.76 1.56
C PHE A 71 -8.33 -16.79 0.53
N PHE A 72 -7.22 -17.48 0.78
CA PHE A 72 -6.67 -18.44 -0.17
C PHE A 72 -7.56 -19.67 -0.36
N ALA A 73 -8.18 -20.18 0.72
CA ALA A 73 -9.16 -21.28 0.63
C ALA A 73 -10.42 -20.93 -0.17
N GLY A 74 -10.70 -19.64 -0.37
CA GLY A 74 -11.81 -19.17 -1.21
C GLY A 74 -11.47 -19.07 -2.70
N LEU A 75 -10.21 -19.32 -3.08
CA LEU A 75 -9.76 -19.23 -4.47
C LEU A 75 -9.98 -20.56 -5.20
N ASP A 76 -10.38 -20.49 -6.47
CA ASP A 76 -10.34 -21.64 -7.36
C ASP A 76 -8.88 -22.02 -7.64
N GLU A 77 -8.45 -23.19 -7.16
CA GLU A 77 -7.11 -23.74 -7.36
C GLU A 77 -6.90 -24.29 -8.79
N SER A 78 -7.97 -24.55 -9.54
CA SER A 78 -7.90 -25.05 -10.91
C SER A 78 -7.66 -23.95 -11.95
N ASP A 79 -7.87 -22.68 -11.56
CA ASP A 79 -7.61 -21.53 -12.41
C ASP A 79 -6.09 -21.28 -12.53
N PRO A 80 -5.51 -21.44 -13.74
CA PRO A 80 -4.05 -21.39 -13.92
C PRO A 80 -3.50 -19.96 -13.94
N ARG A 81 -4.34 -18.94 -13.98
CA ARG A 81 -3.90 -17.55 -14.06
C ARG A 81 -3.14 -17.15 -12.78
N PRO A 82 -2.05 -16.38 -12.89
CA PRO A 82 -1.39 -15.75 -11.75
C PRO A 82 -2.36 -14.98 -10.86
N ILE A 83 -2.04 -14.89 -9.58
CA ILE A 83 -2.80 -14.14 -8.57
C ILE A 83 -2.05 -12.84 -8.27
N LEU A 84 -2.76 -11.71 -8.32
CA LEU A 84 -2.28 -10.42 -7.84
C LEU A 84 -3.11 -9.97 -6.64
N MET A 85 -2.47 -9.76 -5.49
CA MET A 85 -3.07 -9.06 -4.35
C MET A 85 -2.47 -7.65 -4.25
N ALA A 86 -3.28 -6.60 -4.15
CA ALA A 86 -2.75 -5.23 -4.03
C ALA A 86 -3.48 -4.40 -2.96
N SER A 87 -2.75 -4.02 -1.91
CA SER A 87 -3.23 -3.09 -0.88
C SER A 87 -2.10 -2.69 0.07
N GLU A 88 -1.94 -1.39 0.33
CA GLU A 88 -1.01 -0.90 1.36
C GLU A 88 -1.44 -1.27 2.78
N ASP A 89 -2.72 -1.56 3.01
CA ASP A 89 -3.25 -1.92 4.33
C ASP A 89 -2.75 -3.32 4.77
N LEU A 90 -2.17 -4.13 3.86
CA LEU A 90 -1.51 -5.39 4.21
C LEU A 90 -0.26 -5.15 5.08
N SER A 91 0.38 -3.99 4.96
CA SER A 91 1.52 -3.60 5.80
C SER A 91 1.09 -2.99 7.15
N GLY A 92 -0.21 -3.00 7.46
CA GLY A 92 -0.75 -2.41 8.69
C GLY A 92 -1.08 -0.93 8.55
N HIS A 93 -1.11 -0.19 9.66
CA HIS A 93 -1.38 1.24 9.64
C HIS A 93 -0.17 2.07 9.18
N MET A 94 -0.44 3.15 8.44
CA MET A 94 0.57 4.15 8.11
C MET A 94 1.23 4.75 9.36
N PRO A 95 2.57 4.91 9.38
CA PRO A 95 3.26 5.66 10.41
C PRO A 95 2.76 7.12 10.56
N GLY A 96 2.86 7.64 11.78
CA GLY A 96 2.19 8.86 12.22
C GLY A 96 0.71 8.69 12.56
N ARG A 97 0.20 7.45 12.60
CA ARG A 97 -1.13 7.09 13.10
C ARG A 97 -1.01 6.17 14.30
N HIS A 98 -1.93 6.32 15.25
CA HIS A 98 -2.02 5.43 16.42
C HIS A 98 -0.70 5.29 17.22
N GLY A 99 0.20 6.27 17.14
CA GLY A 99 1.51 6.24 17.81
C GLY A 99 2.59 5.44 17.07
N LEU A 100 2.33 4.94 15.86
CA LEU A 100 3.30 4.17 15.08
C LEU A 100 4.33 5.07 14.39
N SER A 101 5.61 4.70 14.48
CA SER A 101 6.73 5.37 13.80
C SER A 101 7.27 4.58 12.60
N CYS A 102 6.95 3.30 12.49
CA CYS A 102 7.51 2.36 11.50
C CYS A 102 6.51 1.21 11.21
N TYR A 103 6.95 0.22 10.43
CA TYR A 103 6.15 -0.93 9.98
C TYR A 103 6.60 -2.27 10.61
N ASP A 104 7.02 -2.28 11.88
CA ASP A 104 7.65 -3.45 12.54
C ASP A 104 6.80 -4.73 12.48
N GLY A 105 5.47 -4.61 12.44
CA GLY A 105 4.58 -5.77 12.33
C GLY A 105 4.45 -6.36 10.93
N ALA A 106 4.98 -5.72 9.89
CA ALA A 106 4.74 -6.08 8.50
C ALA A 106 5.33 -7.45 8.14
N GLY A 107 6.55 -7.76 8.57
CA GLY A 107 7.19 -9.05 8.27
C GLY A 107 6.38 -10.25 8.77
N LEU A 108 5.90 -10.18 10.02
CA LEU A 108 5.02 -11.20 10.59
C LEU A 108 3.67 -11.32 9.86
N ILE A 109 3.08 -10.21 9.42
CA ILE A 109 1.85 -10.23 8.61
C ILE A 109 2.11 -10.93 7.27
N MET A 110 3.17 -10.53 6.55
CA MET A 110 3.51 -11.12 5.25
C MET A 110 3.83 -12.61 5.39
N ARG A 111 4.49 -13.02 6.48
CA ARG A 111 4.74 -14.43 6.78
C ARG A 111 3.43 -15.22 6.93
N CYS A 112 2.41 -14.67 7.60
CA CYS A 112 1.10 -15.33 7.66
C CYS A 112 0.47 -15.50 6.26
N ILE A 113 0.64 -14.51 5.39
CA ILE A 113 0.12 -14.53 4.01
C ILE A 113 0.88 -15.56 3.17
N SER A 114 2.22 -15.59 3.20
CA SER A 114 3.01 -16.54 2.42
C SER A 114 2.79 -17.98 2.88
N VAL A 115 2.76 -18.24 4.19
CA VAL A 115 2.43 -19.57 4.74
C VAL A 115 1.06 -20.05 4.26
N SER A 116 0.07 -19.15 4.21
CA SER A 116 -1.26 -19.50 3.72
C SER A 116 -1.27 -19.78 2.21
N ALA A 117 -0.51 -19.01 1.42
CA ALA A 117 -0.36 -19.24 -0.02
C ALA A 117 0.30 -20.60 -0.31
N PHE A 118 1.40 -20.93 0.38
CA PHE A 118 2.07 -22.23 0.26
C PHE A 118 1.17 -23.38 0.71
N ALA A 119 0.38 -23.21 1.77
CA ALA A 119 -0.56 -24.22 2.21
C ALA A 119 -1.66 -24.53 1.16
N SER A 120 -2.09 -23.52 0.39
CA SER A 120 -3.10 -23.68 -0.66
C SER A 120 -2.54 -24.17 -2.00
N PHE A 121 -1.33 -23.74 -2.38
CA PHE A 121 -0.80 -24.01 -3.73
C PHE A 121 0.45 -24.92 -3.75
N GLY A 122 0.89 -25.38 -2.58
CA GLY A 122 2.10 -26.18 -2.39
C GLY A 122 3.37 -25.35 -2.21
N ASP A 123 4.42 -25.98 -1.67
CA ASP A 123 5.71 -25.34 -1.35
C ASP A 123 6.46 -24.85 -2.61
N GLU A 124 6.12 -25.36 -3.78
CA GLU A 124 6.70 -24.96 -5.06
C GLU A 124 6.07 -23.67 -5.63
N ALA A 125 5.00 -23.13 -4.99
CA ALA A 125 4.34 -21.92 -5.46
C ALA A 125 5.30 -20.73 -5.57
N ASP A 126 5.17 -19.94 -6.64
CA ASP A 126 6.02 -18.77 -6.87
C ASP A 126 5.45 -17.54 -6.18
N VAL A 127 5.70 -17.40 -4.87
CA VAL A 127 5.20 -16.31 -4.04
C VAL A 127 6.22 -15.16 -4.01
N THR A 128 5.85 -14.00 -4.54
CA THR A 128 6.67 -12.79 -4.54
C THR A 128 5.91 -11.62 -3.93
N PHE A 129 6.47 -11.01 -2.90
CA PHE A 129 6.04 -9.70 -2.41
C PHE A 129 6.76 -8.61 -3.20
N TYR A 130 6.00 -7.64 -3.67
CA TYR A 130 6.52 -6.45 -4.32
C TYR A 130 6.19 -5.20 -3.50
N PHE A 131 7.20 -4.36 -3.29
CA PHE A 131 7.06 -3.08 -2.62
C PHE A 131 7.62 -1.97 -3.50
N SER A 132 6.79 -0.97 -3.80
CA SER A 132 7.35 0.33 -4.17
C SER A 132 7.85 1.05 -2.92
N THR A 133 9.05 1.62 -3.00
CA THR A 133 9.62 2.50 -1.97
C THR A 133 9.72 3.93 -2.48
N ARG A 134 10.22 4.83 -1.65
CA ARG A 134 10.36 6.25 -1.97
C ARG A 134 11.48 6.85 -1.13
N GLU A 135 12.13 7.89 -1.63
CA GLU A 135 13.11 8.63 -0.82
C GLU A 135 12.46 9.14 0.48
N ARG A 136 13.20 9.02 1.60
CA ARG A 136 12.69 9.24 2.95
C ARG A 136 12.00 10.59 3.12
N LYS A 137 12.64 11.69 2.71
CA LYS A 137 12.12 13.03 2.94
C LYS A 137 10.84 13.32 2.13
N PRO A 138 10.78 13.06 0.80
CA PRO A 138 9.53 13.10 0.04
C PRO A 138 8.43 12.17 0.58
N TRP A 139 8.80 10.98 1.07
CA TRP A 139 7.87 10.04 1.70
C TRP A 139 7.27 10.60 2.99
N LEU A 140 8.09 11.06 3.93
CA LEU A 140 7.66 11.69 5.18
C LEU A 140 6.81 12.94 4.92
N ARG A 141 7.13 13.74 3.89
CA ARG A 141 6.29 14.88 3.50
C ARG A 141 4.89 14.43 3.08
N SER A 142 4.79 13.32 2.35
CA SER A 142 3.51 12.78 1.90
C SER A 142 2.71 12.13 3.04
N THR A 143 3.37 11.44 3.98
CA THR A 143 2.70 10.89 5.18
C THR A 143 2.24 12.00 6.11
N TRP A 144 3.05 13.05 6.31
CA TRP A 144 2.68 14.27 7.04
C TRP A 144 1.44 14.91 6.42
N TRP A 145 1.46 15.21 5.12
CA TRP A 145 0.32 15.80 4.41
C TRP A 145 -0.94 14.94 4.56
N GLN A 146 -0.80 13.62 4.47
CA GLN A 146 -1.91 12.69 4.66
C GLN A 146 -2.49 12.75 6.06
N ASN A 147 -1.66 12.76 7.10
CA ASN A 147 -2.11 12.87 8.47
C ASN A 147 -2.74 14.26 8.71
N LEU A 148 -2.08 15.34 8.28
CA LEU A 148 -2.57 16.71 8.35
C LEU A 148 -3.99 16.85 7.76
N ARG A 149 -4.26 16.24 6.61
CA ARG A 149 -5.56 16.32 5.93
C ARG A 149 -6.62 15.35 6.44
N SER A 150 -6.25 14.27 7.12
CA SER A 150 -7.19 13.21 7.54
C SER A 150 -7.43 13.13 9.04
N THR A 151 -6.56 13.73 9.85
CA THR A 151 -6.64 13.75 11.32
C THR A 151 -6.43 15.17 11.84
N ARG A 152 -6.51 15.38 13.15
CA ARG A 152 -6.17 16.66 13.80
C ARG A 152 -4.68 16.74 14.15
N LEU A 153 -3.80 16.40 13.21
CA LEU A 153 -2.36 16.56 13.38
C LEU A 153 -2.03 18.06 13.52
N THR A 154 -1.40 18.45 14.63
CA THR A 154 -1.04 19.84 14.95
C THR A 154 0.45 20.14 14.76
N LEU A 155 1.23 19.16 14.36
CA LEU A 155 2.66 19.31 14.09
C LEU A 155 2.87 19.84 12.68
N ASP A 156 3.78 20.80 12.55
CA ASP A 156 4.36 21.13 11.24
C ASP A 156 5.28 20.00 10.76
N PHE A 157 5.82 20.15 9.55
CA PHE A 157 6.58 19.10 8.92
C PHE A 157 7.88 18.77 9.68
N GLU A 158 8.58 19.77 10.20
CA GLU A 158 9.82 19.59 10.94
C GLU A 158 9.58 18.81 12.25
N ALA A 159 8.60 19.25 13.05
CA ALA A 159 8.24 18.57 14.29
C ALA A 159 7.62 17.18 14.07
N TYR A 160 6.97 16.94 12.92
CA TYR A 160 6.50 15.60 12.55
C TYR A 160 7.66 14.69 12.16
N GLN A 161 8.59 15.18 11.35
CA GLN A 161 9.76 14.42 10.91
C GLN A 161 10.62 13.98 12.10
N SER A 162 10.79 14.84 13.11
CA SER A 162 11.60 14.53 14.31
C SER A 162 11.04 13.40 15.18
N GLN A 163 9.84 12.89 14.89
CA GLN A 163 9.27 11.72 15.59
C GLN A 163 9.76 10.38 15.04
N PHE A 164 10.43 10.39 13.89
CA PHE A 164 10.88 9.20 13.20
C PHE A 164 12.37 9.01 13.42
N ASP A 165 12.79 7.78 13.69
CA ASP A 165 14.21 7.45 13.77
C ASP A 165 14.85 7.60 12.39
N ASP A 166 15.86 8.47 12.28
CA ASP A 166 16.60 8.72 11.05
C ASP A 166 17.45 7.53 10.60
N ALA A 167 17.74 6.59 11.50
CA ALA A 167 18.49 5.38 11.20
C ALA A 167 17.66 4.29 10.50
N VAL A 168 16.32 4.35 10.56
CA VAL A 168 15.44 3.29 10.03
C VAL A 168 14.71 3.77 8.78
N GLY A 169 15.11 3.26 7.62
CA GLY A 169 14.48 3.50 6.32
C GLY A 169 13.51 2.38 5.90
N LEU A 170 12.80 2.61 4.79
CA LEU A 170 11.93 1.59 4.21
C LEU A 170 12.73 0.37 3.72
N ASP A 171 13.96 0.56 3.27
CA ASP A 171 14.83 -0.51 2.77
C ASP A 171 15.30 -1.46 3.89
N ASP A 172 15.48 -0.94 5.12
CA ASP A 172 15.80 -1.75 6.30
C ASP A 172 14.62 -2.68 6.65
N ILE A 173 13.40 -2.12 6.66
CA ILE A 173 12.15 -2.87 6.88
C ILE A 173 11.99 -3.97 5.82
N LEU A 174 12.33 -3.69 4.56
CA LEU A 174 12.26 -4.71 3.50
C LEU A 174 13.25 -5.86 3.72
N THR A 175 14.42 -5.58 4.30
CA THR A 175 15.40 -6.61 4.65
C THR A 175 14.88 -7.54 5.74
N GLU A 176 14.21 -6.97 6.75
CA GLU A 176 13.53 -7.74 7.80
C GLU A 176 12.38 -8.58 7.22
N ILE A 177 11.52 -7.98 6.40
CA ILE A 177 10.43 -8.70 5.73
C ILE A 177 10.98 -9.87 4.89
N ALA A 178 12.05 -9.67 4.14
CA ALA A 178 12.67 -10.73 3.33
C ALA A 178 13.13 -11.93 4.16
N THR A 179 13.61 -11.67 5.38
CA THR A 179 13.99 -12.72 6.33
C THR A 179 12.76 -13.47 6.85
N ASP A 180 11.69 -12.76 7.19
CA ASP A 180 10.48 -13.33 7.77
C ASP A 180 9.67 -14.19 6.80
N VAL A 181 9.68 -13.86 5.50
CA VAL A 181 8.80 -14.51 4.51
C VAL A 181 9.45 -15.66 3.75
N ALA A 182 10.76 -15.91 3.94
CA ALA A 182 11.47 -16.98 3.28
C ALA A 182 10.71 -18.33 3.41
N PRO A 183 10.54 -19.11 2.33
CA PRO A 183 11.20 -19.00 1.03
C PRO A 183 10.55 -18.05 0.01
N ALA A 184 9.46 -17.34 0.36
CA ALA A 184 8.88 -16.34 -0.54
C ALA A 184 9.89 -15.22 -0.83
N ARG A 185 9.80 -14.64 -2.04
CA ARG A 185 10.72 -13.58 -2.46
C ARG A 185 10.17 -12.20 -2.09
N VAL A 186 11.07 -11.27 -1.79
CA VAL A 186 10.76 -9.84 -1.68
C VAL A 186 11.52 -9.11 -2.77
N THR A 187 10.81 -8.28 -3.53
CA THR A 187 11.37 -7.40 -4.54
C THR A 187 10.86 -5.98 -4.31
N SER A 188 11.67 -4.99 -4.68
CA SER A 188 11.27 -3.60 -4.54
C SER A 188 11.91 -2.71 -5.58
N GLN A 189 11.26 -1.57 -5.83
CA GLN A 189 11.79 -0.50 -6.66
C GLN A 189 11.34 0.86 -6.11
N ARG A 190 12.20 1.87 -6.23
CA ARG A 190 11.88 3.22 -5.77
C ARG A 190 10.99 3.92 -6.78
N LEU A 191 9.97 4.65 -6.31
CA LEU A 191 9.10 5.43 -7.18
C LEU A 191 9.84 6.41 -8.08
N GLU A 192 10.95 6.97 -7.59
CA GLU A 192 11.79 7.89 -8.35
C GLU A 192 12.41 7.22 -9.59
N ASP A 193 12.63 5.90 -9.54
CA ASP A 193 13.23 5.12 -10.62
C ASP A 193 12.17 4.52 -11.56
N ILE A 194 10.97 4.22 -11.05
CA ILE A 194 9.88 3.61 -11.82
C ILE A 194 9.22 4.59 -12.82
N GLY A 195 9.25 5.90 -12.53
CA GLY A 195 8.45 6.93 -13.21
C GLY A 195 8.72 7.20 -14.69
N GLN A 196 9.50 6.36 -15.39
CA GLN A 196 9.78 6.48 -16.83
C GLN A 196 8.89 5.59 -17.71
N GLY A 197 8.24 4.58 -17.14
CA GLY A 197 7.36 3.67 -17.89
C GLY A 197 5.95 4.23 -18.11
N PRO A 198 5.21 3.71 -19.12
CA PRO A 198 3.89 4.22 -19.51
C PRO A 198 2.81 4.01 -18.43
N PHE A 199 2.99 3.05 -17.52
CA PHE A 199 2.03 2.74 -16.45
C PHE A 199 2.57 3.09 -15.05
N GLY A 200 3.74 3.72 -14.99
CA GLY A 200 4.38 4.19 -13.76
C GLY A 200 4.50 3.06 -12.74
N PRO A 201 3.98 3.21 -11.50
CA PRO A 201 4.18 2.23 -10.43
C PRO A 201 3.54 0.85 -10.71
N LEU A 202 2.72 0.71 -11.76
CA LEU A 202 2.18 -0.59 -12.19
C LEU A 202 3.18 -1.38 -13.06
N ASP A 203 4.12 -0.74 -13.76
CA ASP A 203 5.02 -1.41 -14.70
C ASP A 203 5.79 -2.60 -14.09
N PRO A 204 6.43 -2.48 -12.90
CA PRO A 204 7.17 -3.60 -12.32
C PRO A 204 6.26 -4.76 -11.90
N ILE A 205 5.00 -4.49 -11.60
CA ILE A 205 4.01 -5.53 -11.26
C ILE A 205 3.61 -6.29 -12.53
N LEU A 206 3.44 -5.59 -13.65
CA LEU A 206 3.19 -6.23 -14.95
C LEU A 206 4.37 -7.10 -15.38
N ASP A 207 5.60 -6.67 -15.10
CA ASP A 207 6.81 -7.47 -15.34
C ASP A 207 6.80 -8.75 -14.50
N LEU A 208 6.50 -8.66 -13.20
CA LEU A 208 6.42 -9.82 -12.30
C LEU A 208 5.33 -10.83 -12.71
N LEU A 209 4.24 -10.32 -13.29
CA LEU A 209 3.12 -11.12 -13.80
C LEU A 209 3.33 -11.66 -15.23
N ASP A 210 4.49 -11.38 -15.85
CA ASP A 210 4.80 -11.72 -17.24
C ASP A 210 3.80 -11.17 -18.26
N ILE A 211 3.15 -10.03 -17.98
CA ILE A 211 2.24 -9.38 -18.94
C ILE A 211 3.09 -8.80 -20.08
N THR A 212 2.86 -9.31 -21.28
CA THR A 212 3.65 -9.05 -22.48
C THR A 212 3.36 -7.66 -23.07
N GLU A 213 4.29 -7.14 -23.88
CA GLU A 213 4.09 -5.85 -24.57
C GLU A 213 2.80 -5.79 -25.42
N PRO A 214 2.43 -6.81 -26.22
CA PRO A 214 1.16 -6.80 -26.94
C PRO A 214 -0.08 -6.72 -26.03
N GLU A 215 -0.04 -7.35 -24.85
CA GLU A 215 -1.12 -7.28 -23.87
C GLU A 215 -1.18 -5.88 -23.23
N ARG A 216 -0.01 -5.30 -22.94
CA ARG A 216 0.15 -3.94 -22.40
C ARG A 216 -0.40 -2.85 -23.33
N LEU A 217 -0.33 -3.04 -24.65
CA LEU A 217 -0.90 -2.10 -25.63
C LEU A 217 -2.42 -1.94 -25.49
N ASN A 218 -3.12 -2.90 -24.88
CA ASN A 218 -4.55 -2.82 -24.60
C ASN A 218 -4.87 -2.11 -23.29
N LEU A 219 -3.85 -1.73 -22.51
CA LEU A 219 -4.02 -1.04 -21.24
C LEU A 219 -4.06 0.47 -21.45
N ARG A 220 -4.89 1.13 -20.66
CA ARG A 220 -4.99 2.58 -20.59
C ARG A 220 -4.17 3.11 -19.42
N ALA A 221 -3.23 3.99 -19.73
CA ALA A 221 -2.52 4.78 -18.74
C ALA A 221 -3.43 5.86 -18.13
N LEU A 222 -3.40 5.97 -16.80
CA LEU A 222 -4.02 7.02 -16.04
C LEU A 222 -2.96 8.00 -15.53
N PRO A 223 -3.29 9.29 -15.37
CA PRO A 223 -2.39 10.22 -14.71
C PRO A 223 -2.16 9.83 -13.24
N PRO A 224 -1.06 10.30 -12.62
CA PRO A 224 -0.80 10.06 -11.20
C PRO A 224 -1.97 10.53 -10.32
N GLU A 225 -2.31 9.72 -9.31
CA GLU A 225 -3.37 10.02 -8.35
C GLU A 225 -2.82 10.52 -7.01
N ASN A 226 -3.59 11.34 -6.30
CA ASN A 226 -3.28 11.84 -4.96
C ASN A 226 -1.98 12.66 -4.83
N VAL A 227 -1.59 13.35 -5.90
CA VAL A 227 -0.54 14.37 -5.85
C VAL A 227 -0.96 15.48 -4.88
N GLN A 228 -0.06 15.90 -3.99
CA GLN A 228 -0.30 17.02 -3.10
C GLN A 228 -0.43 18.31 -3.94
N PRO A 229 -1.50 19.12 -3.77
CA PRO A 229 -1.58 20.42 -4.39
C PRO A 229 -0.48 21.35 -3.85
N ASP A 230 0.38 21.86 -4.72
CA ASP A 230 1.46 22.79 -4.37
C ASP A 230 0.97 24.26 -4.40
N ILE A 231 -0.02 24.55 -3.56
CA ILE A 231 -0.68 25.87 -3.50
C ILE A 231 -0.79 26.39 -2.06
N GLY A 232 0.09 25.93 -1.15
CA GLY A 232 0.14 26.39 0.24
C GLY A 232 -1.07 25.99 1.12
N VAL A 233 -1.86 25.01 0.69
CA VAL A 233 -3.06 24.54 1.44
C VAL A 233 -2.68 23.85 2.75
N ASP A 234 -1.45 23.36 2.86
CA ASP A 234 -0.92 22.74 4.09
C ASP A 234 -0.87 23.71 5.27
N ALA A 235 -0.46 24.96 5.06
CA ALA A 235 -0.50 26.00 6.11
C ALA A 235 -1.93 26.25 6.64
N VAL A 236 -2.93 26.29 5.73
CA VAL A 236 -4.34 26.46 6.10
C VAL A 236 -4.84 25.27 6.92
N PHE A 237 -4.47 24.05 6.52
CA PHE A 237 -4.87 22.83 7.22
C PHE A 237 -4.26 22.74 8.62
N LEU A 238 -3.00 23.14 8.75
CA LEU A 238 -2.31 23.21 10.04
C LEU A 238 -2.98 24.23 10.98
N ALA A 239 -3.30 25.42 10.46
CA ALA A 239 -4.03 26.43 11.23
C ALA A 239 -5.41 25.93 11.69
N LEU A 240 -6.16 25.25 10.81
CA LEU A 240 -7.44 24.63 11.17
C LEU A 240 -7.28 23.57 12.27
N ASN A 241 -6.26 22.71 12.18
CA ASN A 241 -6.02 21.68 13.19
C ASN A 241 -5.64 22.25 14.56
N ARG A 242 -4.87 23.35 14.56
CA ARG A 242 -4.46 24.09 15.76
C ARG A 242 -5.56 25.00 16.32
N SER A 243 -6.63 25.23 15.57
CA SER A 243 -7.75 26.06 16.02
C SER A 243 -8.53 25.39 17.18
N GLY A 244 -9.28 26.21 17.92
CA GLY A 244 -10.24 25.74 18.93
C GLY A 244 -11.57 25.24 18.36
N LEU A 245 -11.71 25.11 17.04
CA LEU A 245 -12.97 24.71 16.42
C LEU A 245 -13.36 23.26 16.80
N PRO A 246 -14.67 22.95 16.84
CA PRO A 246 -15.17 21.59 16.92
C PRO A 246 -14.65 20.70 15.78
N GLU A 247 -14.48 19.41 16.09
CA GLU A 247 -13.97 18.42 15.13
C GLU A 247 -14.84 18.30 13.87
N ALA A 248 -16.16 18.44 14.00
CA ALA A 248 -17.10 18.42 12.88
C ALA A 248 -16.82 19.57 11.89
N ASP A 249 -16.64 20.79 12.41
CA ASP A 249 -16.41 22.00 11.63
C ASP A 249 -15.04 21.94 10.93
N ILE A 250 -14.01 21.44 11.61
CA ILE A 250 -12.68 21.21 11.01
C ILE A 250 -12.78 20.23 9.84
N ARG A 251 -13.50 19.11 10.03
CA ARG A 251 -13.69 18.10 8.97
C ARG A 251 -14.43 18.67 7.77
N GLU A 252 -15.46 19.48 8.01
CA GLU A 252 -16.20 20.16 6.95
C GLU A 252 -15.32 21.16 6.20
N ALA A 253 -14.63 22.06 6.91
CA ALA A 253 -13.73 23.05 6.31
C ALA A 253 -12.66 22.38 5.43
N LYS A 254 -11.98 21.34 5.93
CA LYS A 254 -11.00 20.56 5.15
C LYS A 254 -11.61 19.88 3.93
N ARG A 255 -12.86 19.44 4.00
CA ARG A 255 -13.55 18.84 2.85
C ARG A 255 -13.80 19.89 1.77
N ASN A 256 -14.25 21.08 2.16
CA ASN A 256 -14.54 22.18 1.24
C ASN A 256 -13.27 22.71 0.58
N ILE A 257 -12.19 22.93 1.34
CA ILE A 257 -10.91 23.39 0.78
C ILE A 257 -10.35 22.37 -0.22
N ARG A 258 -10.42 21.07 0.07
CA ARG A 258 -9.99 20.03 -0.90
C ARG A 258 -10.80 20.05 -2.19
N LYS A 259 -12.12 20.25 -2.11
CA LYS A 259 -12.97 20.38 -3.30
C LYS A 259 -12.58 21.60 -4.12
N MET A 260 -12.26 22.73 -3.48
CA MET A 260 -11.80 23.94 -4.16
C MET A 260 -10.43 23.74 -4.81
N ALA A 261 -9.46 23.18 -4.08
CA ALA A 261 -8.11 22.92 -4.60
C ALA A 261 -8.15 22.04 -5.86
N ARG A 262 -8.99 20.99 -5.87
CA ARG A 262 -9.16 20.14 -7.06
C ARG A 262 -9.73 20.85 -8.29
N ARG A 263 -10.50 21.93 -8.12
CA ARG A 263 -11.04 22.73 -9.24
C ARG A 263 -10.02 23.73 -9.79
N LEU A 264 -9.01 24.07 -9.00
CA LEU A 264 -7.96 25.03 -9.36
C LEU A 264 -6.73 24.35 -9.98
N MET A 265 -6.62 23.03 -9.84
CA MET A 265 -5.61 22.24 -10.54
C MET A 265 -6.13 21.92 -11.96
N PRO A 266 -5.36 22.23 -13.02
CA PRO A 266 -5.74 21.95 -14.40
C PRO A 266 -5.86 20.45 -14.70
#